data_AF-A0A2W4TPI4-F1
#
_entry.id   AF-A0A2W4TPI4-F1
#
_cell.length_a   1.000
_cell.length_b   1.000
_cell.length_c   1.000
_cell.angle_alpha   90.00
_cell.angle_beta   90.00
_cell.angle_gamma   90.00
#
_symmetry.space_group_name_H-M   'P 1'
#
loop_
_entity.id
_entity.type
_entity.pdbx_description
1 polymer ?
#
loop_
_entity_poly.entity_id
_entity_poly.type
_entity_poly.pdbx_seq_one_letter_code
_entity_poly.pdbx_strand_id
1 'polypeptide(L)'
;MGQSLSDQDYDQLLTENIAFVSLHDASANDTVIECIARATPLLVNPLPAVVEYLGEGYPFYFESLAEAAEKAQNLSVVEAAHQYLKTCAIRSKLSADCFLQDLQASEVYQRI
;
A
#
# COMPACT_ATOMS: atom_id res chain seq x y z
N MET A 1 17.78 24.77 -0.22
CA MET A 1 18.24 24.20 1.07
C MET A 1 17.34 23.02 1.38
N GLY A 2 17.84 21.80 1.27
CA GLY A 2 17.10 20.61 1.71
C GLY A 2 17.27 20.45 3.20
N GLN A 3 16.19 20.55 3.98
CA GLN A 3 16.22 20.18 5.39
C GLN A 3 15.96 18.68 5.51
N SER A 4 16.76 17.98 6.31
CA SER A 4 16.48 16.59 6.69
C SER A 4 15.52 16.57 7.87
N LEU A 5 14.43 15.81 7.76
CA LEU A 5 13.53 15.55 8.88
C LEU A 5 14.20 14.63 9.91
N SER A 6 13.80 14.75 11.17
CA SER A 6 14.13 13.74 12.18
C SER A 6 13.30 12.46 11.93
N ASP A 7 13.75 11.32 12.43
CA ASP A 7 13.02 10.05 12.27
C ASP A 7 11.60 10.12 12.84
N GLN A 8 11.40 10.84 13.96
CA GLN A 8 10.09 11.08 14.55
C GLN A 8 9.21 11.96 13.66
N ASP A 9 9.76 13.03 13.10
CA ASP A 9 8.99 13.90 12.20
C ASP A 9 8.65 13.15 10.90
N TYR A 10 9.51 12.25 10.43
CA TYR A 10 9.29 11.43 9.24
C TYR A 10 8.22 10.36 9.46
N ASP A 11 8.29 9.67 10.60
CA ASP A 11 7.26 8.72 11.03
C ASP A 11 5.92 9.42 11.28
N GLN A 12 5.91 10.62 11.88
CA GLN A 12 4.71 11.42 12.07
C GLN A 12 4.12 11.85 10.73
N LEU A 13 4.95 12.35 9.82
CA LEU A 13 4.54 12.71 8.46
C LEU A 13 3.92 11.49 7.76
N LEU A 14 4.56 10.31 7.77
CA LEU A 14 4.01 9.09 7.19
C LEU A 14 2.71 8.58 7.88
N THR A 15 2.55 8.84 9.17
CA THR A 15 1.32 8.50 9.93
C THR A 15 0.19 9.48 9.66
N GLU A 16 0.52 10.72 9.25
CA GLU A 16 -0.41 11.80 8.92
C GLU A 16 -0.68 11.94 7.41
N ASN A 17 -0.07 11.09 6.58
CA ASN A 17 -0.12 11.23 5.13
C ASN A 17 -0.94 10.16 4.43
N ILE A 18 -1.52 10.57 3.31
CA ILE A 18 -2.08 9.69 2.28
C ILE A 18 -1.15 9.71 1.06
N ALA A 19 -0.95 8.56 0.41
CA ALA A 19 -0.26 8.47 -0.85
C ALA A 19 -1.25 8.68 -2.00
N PHE A 20 -0.85 9.39 -3.06
CA PHE A 20 -1.65 9.54 -4.28
C PHE A 20 -0.83 9.06 -5.48
N VAL A 21 -1.38 8.11 -6.22
CA VAL A 21 -0.73 7.57 -7.42
C VAL A 21 -1.76 7.39 -8.53
N SER A 22 -1.55 8.07 -9.66
CA SER A 22 -2.29 7.82 -10.89
C SER A 22 -1.40 7.04 -11.84
N LEU A 23 -1.77 5.79 -12.10
CA LEU A 23 -1.01 4.85 -12.92
C LEU A 23 -1.58 4.77 -14.33
N HIS A 24 -0.66 4.78 -15.30
CA HIS A 24 -0.94 4.46 -16.69
C HIS A 24 -0.22 3.16 -17.05
N ASP A 25 -0.99 2.13 -17.40
CA ASP A 25 -0.50 0.83 -17.91
C ASP A 25 0.67 0.22 -17.10
N ALA A 26 0.46 0.06 -15.79
CA ALA A 26 1.45 -0.50 -14.87
C ALA A 26 1.07 -1.94 -14.46
N SER A 27 2.02 -2.87 -14.59
CA SER A 27 1.84 -4.29 -14.21
C SER A 27 2.36 -4.62 -12.80
N ALA A 28 3.37 -3.90 -12.34
CA ALA A 28 3.90 -4.00 -10.99
C ALA A 28 4.28 -2.59 -10.54
N ASN A 29 3.89 -2.22 -9.32
CA ASN A 29 4.16 -0.89 -8.82
C ASN A 29 4.66 -0.98 -7.38
N ASP A 30 5.94 -0.66 -7.20
CA ASP A 30 6.60 -0.73 -5.90
C ASP A 30 5.92 0.18 -4.88
N THR A 31 5.40 1.33 -5.30
CA THR A 31 4.67 2.26 -4.41
C THR A 31 3.39 1.63 -3.85
N VAL A 32 2.67 0.81 -4.63
CA VAL A 32 1.51 0.05 -4.12
C VAL A 32 1.95 -0.91 -3.01
N ILE A 33 3.03 -1.65 -3.23
CA ILE A 33 3.58 -2.61 -2.26
C ILE A 33 4.08 -1.90 -0.99
N GLU A 34 4.78 -0.79 -1.15
CA GLU A 34 5.29 0.04 -0.06
C GLU A 34 4.18 0.61 0.83
N CYS A 35 3.06 1.01 0.22
CA CYS A 35 1.88 1.50 0.94
C CYS A 35 1.16 0.37 1.69
N ILE A 36 1.04 -0.81 1.07
CA ILE A 36 0.48 -2.01 1.74
C ILE A 36 1.33 -2.38 2.96
N ALA A 37 2.65 -2.44 2.82
CA ALA A 37 3.57 -2.80 3.90
C ALA A 37 3.41 -1.87 5.12
N ARG A 38 3.34 -0.56 4.88
CA ARG A 38 3.25 0.48 5.92
C ARG A 38 1.82 0.79 6.39
N ALA A 39 0.82 0.18 5.75
CA ALA A 39 -0.59 0.54 5.91
C ALA A 39 -0.84 2.05 5.68
N THR A 40 -0.09 2.66 4.77
CA THR A 40 -0.31 4.06 4.36
C THR A 40 -1.48 4.09 3.37
N PRO A 41 -2.59 4.82 3.67
CA PRO A 41 -3.72 4.93 2.75
C PRO A 41 -3.26 5.39 1.36
N LEU A 42 -3.62 4.60 0.34
CA LEU A 42 -3.18 4.81 -1.03
C LEU A 42 -4.37 5.15 -1.91
N LEU A 43 -4.45 6.39 -2.35
CA LEU A 43 -5.41 6.82 -3.36
C LEU A 43 -4.88 6.43 -4.74
N VAL A 44 -5.54 5.49 -5.43
CA VAL A 44 -5.04 4.90 -6.69
C VAL A 44 -6.17 4.57 -7.67
N ASN A 45 -5.93 4.59 -8.98
CA ASN A 45 -6.90 4.11 -9.96
C ASN A 45 -6.90 2.57 -10.06
N PRO A 46 -8.07 1.92 -10.25
CA PRO A 46 -8.20 0.46 -10.19
C PRO A 46 -7.73 -0.23 -11.48
N LEU A 47 -6.43 -0.15 -11.79
CA LEU A 47 -5.84 -0.98 -12.86
C LEU A 47 -5.88 -2.46 -12.47
N PRO A 48 -5.97 -3.40 -13.43
CA PRO A 48 -6.03 -4.84 -13.14
C PRO A 48 -4.95 -5.31 -12.15
N ALA A 49 -3.69 -4.91 -12.37
CA ALA A 49 -2.58 -5.25 -11.48
C ALA A 49 -2.71 -4.67 -10.07
N VAL A 50 -3.32 -3.50 -9.91
CA VAL A 50 -3.56 -2.91 -8.59
C VAL A 50 -4.66 -3.67 -7.86
N VAL A 51 -5.73 -4.04 -8.59
CA VAL A 51 -6.84 -4.84 -8.06
C VAL A 51 -6.38 -6.23 -7.64
N GLU A 52 -5.38 -6.82 -8.31
CA GLU A 52 -4.76 -8.08 -7.87
C GLU A 52 -4.13 -7.97 -6.47
N TYR A 53 -3.52 -6.84 -6.13
CA TYR A 53 -2.91 -6.63 -4.81
C TYR A 53 -3.92 -6.20 -3.74
N LEU A 54 -4.79 -5.25 -4.08
CA LEU A 54 -5.66 -4.57 -3.11
C LEU A 54 -7.07 -5.15 -3.08
N GLY A 55 -7.45 -5.99 -4.04
CA GLY A 55 -8.80 -6.51 -4.19
C GLY A 55 -9.80 -5.48 -4.74
N GLU A 56 -10.94 -5.96 -5.23
CA GLU A 56 -12.01 -5.09 -5.74
C GLU A 56 -12.65 -4.22 -4.65
N GLY A 57 -12.62 -4.68 -3.39
CA GLY A 57 -13.25 -4.02 -2.25
C GLY A 57 -12.42 -2.92 -1.59
N TYR A 58 -11.31 -2.48 -2.19
CA TYR A 58 -10.47 -1.45 -1.60
C TYR A 58 -11.17 -0.07 -1.63
N PRO A 59 -11.34 0.60 -0.48
CA PRO A 59 -12.22 1.79 -0.39
C PRO A 59 -11.63 3.06 -1.00
N PHE A 60 -10.33 3.06 -1.34
CA PHE A 60 -9.59 4.26 -1.73
C PHE A 60 -9.18 4.30 -3.20
N TYR A 61 -9.92 3.56 -4.03
CA TYR A 61 -9.85 3.75 -5.48
C TYR A 61 -10.40 5.12 -5.91
N PHE A 62 -9.99 5.61 -7.08
CA PHE A 62 -10.63 6.75 -7.75
C PHE A 62 -10.67 6.56 -9.27
N GLU A 63 -11.67 7.15 -9.92
CA GLU A 63 -11.80 7.20 -11.39
C GLU A 63 -11.56 8.61 -11.93
N SER A 64 -11.63 9.63 -11.08
CA SER A 64 -11.39 11.03 -11.46
C SER A 64 -10.61 11.79 -10.39
N LEU A 65 -9.91 12.86 -10.81
CA LEU A 65 -9.20 13.74 -9.88
C LEU A 65 -10.15 14.47 -8.91
N ALA A 66 -11.41 14.68 -9.30
CA ALA A 66 -12.42 15.29 -8.44
C ALA A 66 -12.81 14.35 -7.29
N GLU A 67 -13.10 13.09 -7.62
CA GLU A 67 -13.37 12.04 -6.63
C GLU A 67 -12.16 11.82 -5.73
N ALA A 68 -10.95 11.82 -6.31
CA ALA A 68 -9.71 11.73 -5.55
C ALA A 68 -9.60 12.83 -4.48
N ALA A 69 -9.86 14.08 -4.87
CA ALA A 69 -9.82 15.22 -3.95
C ALA A 69 -10.89 15.12 -2.84
N GLU A 70 -12.11 14.67 -3.19
CA GLU A 70 -13.18 14.46 -2.22
C GLU A 70 -12.80 13.37 -1.19
N LYS A 71 -12.32 12.23 -1.68
CA LYS A 71 -11.88 11.10 -0.83
C LYS A 71 -10.71 11.47 0.07
N ALA A 72 -9.73 12.23 -0.44
CA ALA A 72 -8.59 12.72 0.32
C ALA A 72 -8.99 13.61 1.52
N GLN A 73 -10.11 14.33 1.41
CA GLN A 73 -10.63 15.18 2.48
C GLN A 73 -11.57 14.45 3.45
N ASN A 74 -11.98 13.22 3.12
CA ASN A 74 -12.89 12.43 3.92
C ASN A 74 -12.13 11.49 4.87
N LEU A 75 -11.92 11.95 6.11
CA LEU A 75 -11.19 11.20 7.15
C LEU A 75 -11.75 9.79 7.39
N SER A 76 -13.07 9.59 7.28
CA SER A 76 -13.66 8.26 7.47
C SER A 76 -13.21 7.27 6.38
N VAL A 77 -13.09 7.74 5.14
CA VAL A 77 -12.62 6.91 4.02
C VAL A 77 -11.11 6.66 4.14
N VAL A 78 -10.34 7.67 4.55
CA VAL A 78 -8.90 7.54 4.82
C VAL A 78 -8.65 6.49 5.91
N GLU A 79 -9.40 6.54 7.02
CA GLU A 79 -9.30 5.57 8.10
C GLU A 79 -9.69 4.16 7.63
N ALA A 80 -10.77 4.04 6.86
CA ALA A 80 -11.19 2.76 6.29
C ALA A 80 -10.09 2.15 5.41
N ALA A 81 -9.41 2.96 4.59
CA ALA A 81 -8.29 2.53 3.77
C ALA A 81 -7.09 2.08 4.63
N HIS A 82 -6.75 2.81 5.69
CA HIS A 82 -5.70 2.42 6.64
C HIS A 82 -6.00 1.07 7.29
N GLN A 83 -7.21 0.90 7.84
CA GLN A 83 -7.60 -0.36 8.49
C GLN A 83 -7.64 -1.53 7.50
N TYR A 84 -8.11 -1.28 6.27
CA TYR A 84 -8.07 -2.28 5.20
C TYR A 84 -6.65 -2.77 4.93
N LEU A 85 -5.68 -1.85 4.78
CA LEU A 85 -4.30 -2.22 4.51
C LEU A 85 -3.67 -2.96 5.70
N LYS A 86 -4.06 -2.64 6.93
CA LYS A 86 -3.60 -3.36 8.12
C LYS A 86 -4.00 -4.84 8.11
N THR A 87 -5.18 -5.16 7.58
CA THR A 87 -5.72 -6.53 7.48
C THR A 87 -5.45 -7.18 6.12
N CYS A 88 -4.81 -6.47 5.19
CA CYS A 88 -4.51 -6.98 3.86
C CYS A 88 -3.63 -8.23 3.94
N ALA A 89 -4.09 -9.34 3.33
CA ALA A 89 -3.41 -10.64 3.40
C ALA A 89 -2.00 -10.62 2.79
N ILE A 90 -1.73 -9.72 1.85
CA ILE A 90 -0.40 -9.56 1.24
C ILE A 90 0.58 -8.95 2.23
N ARG A 91 0.13 -8.10 3.15
CA ARG A 91 1.01 -7.37 4.07
C ARG A 91 1.88 -8.29 4.94
N SER A 92 1.36 -9.42 5.41
CA SER A 92 2.14 -10.38 6.19
C SER A 92 3.24 -11.06 5.35
N LYS A 93 2.95 -11.31 4.07
CA LYS A 93 3.86 -11.95 3.11
C LYS A 93 5.01 -11.04 2.64
N LEU A 94 4.89 -9.73 2.83
CA LEU A 94 5.92 -8.75 2.44
C LEU A 94 7.09 -8.68 3.42
N SER A 95 7.05 -9.41 4.55
CA SER A 95 8.17 -9.45 5.49
C SER A 95 9.25 -10.43 5.02
N ALA A 96 10.52 -10.05 5.19
CA ALA A 96 11.67 -10.91 4.87
C ALA A 96 11.61 -12.23 5.65
N ASP A 97 11.14 -12.21 6.89
CA ASP A 97 10.98 -13.40 7.72
C ASP A 97 9.93 -14.36 7.14
N CYS A 98 8.78 -13.86 6.70
CA CYS A 98 7.75 -14.69 6.05
C CYS A 98 8.29 -15.30 4.76
N PHE A 99 9.01 -14.52 3.94
CA PHE A 99 9.65 -15.03 2.74
C PHE A 99 10.67 -16.13 3.05
N LEU A 100 11.54 -15.94 4.05
CA LEU A 100 12.54 -16.94 4.45
C LEU A 100 11.89 -18.22 4.95
N GLN A 101 10.83 -18.12 5.76
CA GLN A 101 10.08 -19.27 6.26
C GLN A 101 9.40 -20.03 5.11
N ASP A 102 8.72 -19.32 4.20
CA ASP A 102 8.05 -19.92 3.04
C ASP A 102 9.08 -20.58 2.10
N LEU A 103 10.22 -19.94 1.88
CA LEU A 103 11.30 -20.49 1.06
C LEU A 103 11.88 -21.76 1.70
N GLN A 104 12.17 -21.75 3.00
CA GLN A 104 12.66 -22.92 3.73
C GLN A 104 11.66 -24.08 3.70
N ALA A 105 10.36 -23.79 3.77
CA ALA A 105 9.31 -24.80 3.69
C ALA A 105 9.04 -25.31 2.26
N SER A 106 9.54 -24.60 1.24
CA SER A 106 9.30 -24.95 -0.16
C SER A 106 9.99 -26.25 -0.59
N GLU A 107 9.38 -26.98 -1.53
CA GLU A 107 10.00 -28.16 -2.13
C GLU A 107 11.35 -27.87 -2.77
N VAL A 108 11.58 -26.63 -3.22
CA VAL A 108 12.85 -26.21 -3.82
C VAL A 108 13.96 -26.28 -2.79
N TYR A 109 13.75 -25.67 -1.61
CA TYR A 109 14.77 -25.65 -0.55
C TYR A 109 14.94 -27.03 0.10
N GLN A 110 13.85 -27.79 0.28
CA GLN A 110 13.88 -29.13 0.87
C GLN A 110 14.62 -30.17 0.00
N ARG A 111 14.94 -29.84 -1.25
CA ARG A 111 15.66 -30.71 -2.20
C ARG A 111 17.13 -30.32 -2.41
N ILE A 112 17.62 -29.31 -1.71
CA ILE A 112 19.04 -28.86 -1.72
C ILE A 112 19.72 -29.37 -0.46
#